data_AF-A0A963I7P7-F1
#
_entry.id   AF-A0A963I7P7-F1
#
_cell.length_a   1.000
_cell.length_b   1.000
_cell.length_c   1.000
_cell.angle_alpha   90.00
_cell.angle_beta   90.00
_cell.angle_gamma   90.00
#
_symmetry.space_group_name_H-M   'P 1'
#
loop_
_entity.id
_entity.type
_entity.pdbx_description
1 polymer ?
#
loop_
_entity_poly.entity_id
_entity_poly.type
_entity_poly.pdbx_seq_one_letter_code
_entity_poly.pdbx_strand_id
1 'polypeptide(L)'
;GGQVRLTVSCEDAEAARLARMLPSSNSRDYGRSFADIFREVEYDFYKIDPGLFAPAEVWVSNVATGRSWRAGALDMALLRSLWLSE
;
A
#
# COMPACT_ATOMS: atom_id res chain seq x y z
N GLY A 1 7.11 4.03 -3.42
CA GLY A 1 7.88 3.38 -2.33
C GLY A 1 7.68 4.02 -0.98
N GLY A 2 6.43 4.33 -0.57
CA GLY A 2 6.18 4.91 0.76
C GLY A 2 6.13 3.84 1.86
N GLN A 3 6.69 4.15 3.03
CA GLN A 3 6.59 3.34 4.24
C GLN A 3 5.80 4.11 5.30
N VAL A 4 4.87 3.44 5.97
CA VAL A 4 4.07 4.02 7.05
C VAL A 4 4.19 3.18 8.31
N ARG A 5 4.27 3.83 9.47
CA ARG A 5 4.20 3.18 10.79
C ARG A 5 3.02 3.77 11.56
N LEU A 6 2.08 2.92 11.93
CA LEU A 6 0.88 3.25 12.68
C LEU A 6 0.97 2.71 14.10
N THR A 7 0.54 3.52 15.05
CA THR A 7 0.40 3.14 16.45
C THR A 7 -1.09 3.13 16.77
N VAL A 8 -1.60 2.00 17.23
CA VAL A 8 -3.05 1.77 17.43
C VAL A 8 -3.35 1.26 18.83
N SER A 9 -4.58 1.49 19.28
CA SER A 9 -5.13 0.93 20.52
C SER A 9 -6.43 0.21 20.18
N CYS A 10 -6.34 -1.07 19.88
CA CYS A 10 -7.46 -1.95 19.51
C CYS A 10 -7.13 -3.41 19.85
N GLU A 11 -7.98 -4.35 19.45
CA GLU A 11 -7.66 -5.77 19.53
C GLU A 11 -6.54 -6.14 18.54
N ASP A 12 -5.67 -7.08 18.93
CA ASP A 12 -4.58 -7.57 18.07
C ASP A 12 -5.07 -8.11 16.72
N ALA A 13 -6.25 -8.73 16.69
CA ALA A 13 -6.85 -9.25 15.46
C ALA A 13 -7.14 -8.12 14.45
N GLU A 14 -7.65 -6.98 14.93
CA GLU A 14 -7.91 -5.80 14.10
C GLU A 14 -6.62 -5.11 13.67
N ALA A 15 -5.62 -5.00 14.56
CA ALA A 15 -4.31 -4.47 14.20
C ALA A 15 -3.62 -5.32 13.12
N ALA A 16 -3.67 -6.65 13.25
CA ALA A 16 -3.14 -7.57 12.26
C ALA A 16 -3.91 -7.50 10.93
N ARG A 17 -5.24 -7.38 10.98
CA ARG A 17 -6.08 -7.21 9.79
C ARG A 17 -5.77 -5.90 9.07
N LEU A 18 -5.63 -4.80 9.81
CA LEU A 18 -5.27 -3.49 9.27
C LEU A 18 -3.92 -3.56 8.54
N ALA A 19 -2.91 -4.15 9.18
CA ALA A 19 -1.60 -4.33 8.55
C ALA A 19 -1.71 -5.07 7.22
N ARG A 20 -2.46 -6.19 7.18
CA ARG A 20 -2.61 -7.01 5.95
C ARG A 20 -3.37 -6.29 4.83
N MET A 21 -4.35 -5.45 5.14
CA MET A 21 -5.23 -4.83 4.14
C MET A 21 -4.65 -3.56 3.51
N LEU A 22 -3.81 -2.81 4.22
CA LEU A 22 -3.34 -1.50 3.78
C LEU A 22 -2.32 -1.45 2.63
N PRO A 23 -1.46 -2.45 2.38
CA PRO A 23 -0.45 -2.33 1.32
C PRO A 23 -1.07 -2.18 -0.08
N SER A 24 -0.52 -1.30 -0.90
CA SER A 24 -0.98 -1.10 -2.29
C SER A 24 -0.77 -2.33 -3.17
N SER A 25 0.09 -3.26 -2.76
CA SER A 25 0.26 -4.57 -3.39
C SER A 25 -1.01 -5.44 -3.38
N ASN A 26 -2.01 -5.08 -2.58
CA ASN A 26 -3.32 -5.74 -2.59
C ASN A 26 -4.23 -5.28 -3.74
N SER A 27 -3.88 -4.16 -4.39
CA SER A 27 -4.64 -3.66 -5.53
C SER A 27 -4.38 -4.48 -6.77
N ARG A 28 -5.42 -4.70 -7.58
CA ARG A 28 -5.27 -5.32 -8.91
C ARG A 28 -4.44 -4.47 -9.88
N ASP A 29 -4.35 -3.16 -9.62
CA ASP A 29 -3.66 -2.20 -10.47
C ASP A 29 -2.17 -2.04 -10.06
N TYR A 30 -1.70 -2.75 -9.03
CA TYR A 30 -0.31 -2.71 -8.59
C TYR A 30 0.67 -3.22 -9.65
N GLY A 31 1.90 -2.68 -9.66
CA GLY A 31 2.98 -3.10 -10.55
C GLY A 31 3.13 -2.27 -11.82
N ARG A 32 2.30 -1.23 -11.98
CA ARG A 32 2.26 -0.36 -13.16
C ARG A 32 2.38 1.11 -12.75
N SER A 33 2.76 1.98 -13.68
CA SER A 33 2.78 3.42 -13.40
C SER A 33 1.35 3.94 -13.21
N PHE A 34 1.17 4.88 -12.28
CA PHE A 34 -0.12 5.54 -12.10
C PHE A 34 -0.56 6.29 -13.36
N ALA A 35 0.39 6.88 -14.10
CA ALA A 35 0.12 7.58 -15.35
C ALA A 35 -0.48 6.65 -16.42
N ASP A 36 0.03 5.43 -16.55
CA ASP A 36 -0.50 4.46 -17.52
C ASP A 36 -1.89 3.96 -17.12
N ILE A 37 -2.08 3.64 -15.84
CA ILE A 37 -3.40 3.25 -15.31
C ILE A 37 -4.41 4.35 -15.58
N PHE A 38 -4.08 5.61 -15.24
CA PHE A 38 -4.99 6.74 -15.38
C PHE A 38 -5.33 7.03 -16.85
N ARG A 39 -4.38 6.85 -17.76
CA ARG A 39 -4.61 6.97 -19.20
C ARG A 39 -5.55 5.88 -19.73
N GLU A 40 -5.37 4.63 -19.30
CA GLU A 40 -6.19 3.50 -19.75
C GLU A 40 -7.65 3.57 -19.31
N VAL A 41 -7.90 4.16 -18.14
CA VAL A 41 -9.26 4.39 -17.66
C VAL A 41 -9.87 5.69 -18.20
N GLU A 42 -9.28 6.27 -19.25
CA GLU A 42 -9.71 7.53 -19.88
C GLU A 42 -9.78 8.69 -18.88
N TYR A 43 -8.83 8.72 -17.94
CA TYR A 43 -8.75 9.72 -16.88
C TYR A 43 -9.96 9.73 -15.92
N ASP A 44 -10.72 8.63 -15.85
CA ASP A 44 -11.79 8.43 -14.87
C ASP A 44 -11.25 7.79 -13.59
N PHE A 45 -11.07 8.62 -12.56
CA PHE A 45 -10.53 8.20 -11.27
C PHE A 45 -11.38 7.11 -10.58
N TYR A 46 -12.69 7.06 -10.84
CA TYR A 46 -13.59 6.08 -10.20
C TYR A 46 -13.44 4.67 -10.76
N LYS A 47 -12.77 4.52 -11.90
CA LYS A 47 -12.48 3.20 -12.50
C LYS A 47 -11.20 2.57 -11.93
N ILE A 48 -10.36 3.36 -11.25
CA ILE A 48 -9.14 2.87 -10.58
C ILE A 48 -9.53 2.13 -9.31
N ASP A 49 -8.89 1.00 -9.04
CA ASP A 49 -9.04 0.31 -7.76
C ASP A 49 -8.63 1.21 -6.59
N PRO A 50 -9.54 1.54 -5.65
CA PRO A 50 -9.22 2.40 -4.50
C PRO A 50 -8.08 1.86 -3.63
N GLY A 51 -7.88 0.53 -3.63
CA GLY A 51 -6.77 -0.11 -2.92
C GLY A 51 -5.39 0.29 -3.43
N LEU A 52 -5.30 0.92 -4.62
CA LEU A 52 -4.04 1.41 -5.18
C LEU A 52 -3.50 2.62 -4.41
N PHE A 53 -4.38 3.44 -3.83
CA PHE A 53 -4.03 4.66 -3.09
C PHE A 53 -3.60 4.34 -1.67
N ALA A 54 -2.55 3.55 -1.56
CA ALA A 54 -2.10 2.98 -0.31
C ALA A 54 -0.56 2.90 -0.24
N PRO A 55 0.02 2.77 0.95
CA PRO A 55 1.47 2.68 1.13
C PRO A 55 2.05 1.39 0.53
N ALA A 56 3.35 1.42 0.19
CA ALA A 56 4.04 0.22 -0.29
C ALA A 56 4.35 -0.75 0.85
N GLU A 57 4.70 -0.23 2.03
CA GLU A 57 4.92 -1.01 3.24
C GLU A 57 4.27 -0.36 4.46
N VAL A 58 3.70 -1.20 5.33
CA VAL A 58 3.06 -0.77 6.58
C VAL A 58 3.58 -1.56 7.76
N TRP A 59 3.79 -0.84 8.87
CA TRP A 59 3.95 -1.39 10.20
C TRP A 59 2.79 -0.92 11.08
N VAL A 60 2.12 -1.83 11.78
CA VAL A 60 1.06 -1.51 12.75
C VAL A 60 1.48 -2.04 14.11
N SER A 61 1.58 -1.17 15.09
CA SER A 61 1.99 -1.50 16.47
C SER A 61 0.84 -1.24 17.44
N ASN A 62 0.44 -2.26 18.20
CA ASN A 62 -0.60 -2.13 19.22
C ASN A 62 0.02 -1.73 20.57
N VAL A 63 -0.37 -0.57 21.10
CA VAL A 63 0.17 -0.07 22.38
C VAL A 63 -0.31 -0.87 23.58
N ALA A 64 -1.47 -1.51 23.49
CA ALA A 64 -2.05 -2.27 24.60
C ALA A 64 -1.31 -3.60 24.84
N THR A 65 -0.78 -4.21 23.77
CA THR A 65 -0.13 -5.53 23.84
C THR A 65 1.36 -5.51 23.50
N GLY A 66 1.87 -4.40 22.95
CA GLY A 66 3.24 -4.25 22.46
C GLY A 66 3.55 -5.01 21.16
N ARG A 67 2.58 -5.73 20.58
CA ARG A 67 2.78 -6.50 19.35
C ARG A 67 2.79 -5.59 18.12
N SER A 68 3.53 -6.01 17.10
CA SER A 68 3.64 -5.29 15.84
C SER A 68 3.52 -6.23 14.65
N TRP A 69 2.83 -5.78 13.60
CA TRP A 69 2.65 -6.49 12.34
C TRP A 69 3.19 -5.65 11.19
N ARG A 70 3.84 -6.31 10.24
CA ARG A 70 4.35 -5.71 9.00
C ARG A 70 3.66 -6.38 7.82
N ALA A 71 3.33 -5.60 6.80
CA ALA A 71 2.88 -6.12 5.51
C ALA A 71 3.27 -5.18 4.36
N GLY A 72 3.20 -5.72 3.14
CA GLY A 72 3.74 -5.04 1.96
C GLY A 72 5.27 -5.08 1.92
N ALA A 73 5.85 -4.35 0.98
CA ALA A 73 7.28 -4.22 0.83
C ALA A 73 7.63 -2.97 0.00
N LEU A 74 8.84 -2.44 0.22
CA LEU A 74 9.42 -1.49 -0.70
C LEU A 74 9.86 -2.21 -1.97
N ASP A 75 9.25 -1.88 -3.10
CA ASP A 75 9.66 -2.38 -4.42
C ASP A 75 10.53 -1.34 -5.14
N MET A 76 11.84 -1.40 -4.86
CA MET A 76 12.81 -0.48 -5.46
C MET A 76 13.11 -0.81 -6.93
N ALA A 77 12.92 -2.07 -7.34
CA ALA A 77 13.13 -2.45 -8.73
C ALA A 77 12.04 -1.82 -9.60
N LEU A 78 10.77 -1.97 -9.19
CA LEU A 78 9.63 -1.32 -9.84
C LEU A 78 9.74 0.20 -9.81
N LEU A 79 10.07 0.79 -8.65
CA LEU A 79 10.18 2.25 -8.54
C LEU A 79 11.24 2.79 -9.50
N ARG A 80 12.41 2.15 -9.57
CA ARG A 80 13.48 2.57 -10.49
C ARG A 80 13.09 2.37 -11.95
N SER A 81 12.46 1.23 -12.30
CA SER A 81 12.06 0.97 -13.67
C SER A 81 11.07 2.01 -14.17
N LEU A 82 10.08 2.39 -13.35
CA LEU A 82 9.06 3.38 -13.70
C LEU A 82 9.59 4.82 -13.69
N TRP A 83 10.51 5.15 -12.78
CA TRP A 83 11.06 6.51 -12.68
C TRP A 83 12.08 6.82 -13.77
N LEU A 84 12.86 5.83 -14.20
CA LEU A 84 13.91 6.02 -15.21
C LEU A 84 13.41 5.76 -16.65
N SER A 85 12.18 5.26 -16.80
CA SER A 85 11.54 5.06 -18.11
C SER A 85 10.79 6.28 -18.62
N GLU A 86 10.70 7.36 -17.83
CA GLU A 86 10.14 8.65 -18.25
C GLU A 86 11.14 9.53 -19.00
#